data_AF-A0A2N2L4E8-F1
#
_entry.id   AF-A0A2N2L4E8-F1
#
_cell.length_a   1.000
_cell.length_b   1.000
_cell.length_c   1.000
_cell.angle_alpha   90.00
_cell.angle_beta   90.00
_cell.angle_gamma   90.00
#
_symmetry.space_group_name_H-M   'P 1'
#
loop_
_entity.id
_entity.type
_entity.pdbx_description
1 polymer ?
#
loop_
_entity_poly.entity_id
_entity_poly.type
_entity_poly.pdbx_seq_one_letter_code
_entity_poly.pdbx_strand_id
1 'polypeptide(L)' 'MTKKGEDLKLEPVNQVIVAVGVTPRSTLKDMLAKKSIRHFIIGDAAAPRRIIEATTEGAKAAWEI' A
#
# COMPACT_ATOMS: atom_id res chain seq x y z
N MET A 1 -23.12 7.75 11.20
CA MET A 1 -22.96 9.16 11.63
C MET A 1 -23.78 9.33 12.89
N THR A 2 -23.16 9.59 14.04
CA THR A 2 -23.88 9.77 15.30
C THR A 2 -24.43 11.19 15.37
N LYS A 3 -25.75 11.33 15.33
CA LYS A 3 -26.44 12.58 15.70
C LYS A 3 -27.16 12.26 17.01
N LYS A 4 -26.74 12.86 18.12
CA LYS A 4 -27.35 12.70 19.46
C LYS A 4 -27.34 11.29 20.08
N GLY A 5 -26.38 10.43 19.72
CA GLY A 5 -26.20 9.12 20.37
C GLY A 5 -27.17 8.03 19.90
N GLU A 6 -27.95 8.28 18.84
CA GLU A 6 -28.84 7.30 18.22
C GLU A 6 -28.17 6.70 16.97
N ASP A 7 -28.34 5.38 16.79
CA ASP A 7 -27.89 4.66 15.61
C ASP A 7 -28.71 5.08 14.38
N LEU A 8 -28.04 5.65 13.40
CA LEU A 8 -28.64 6.08 12.14
C LEU A 8 -28.29 5.10 11.02
N LYS A 9 -29.31 4.44 10.48
CA LYS A 9 -29.19 3.58 9.31
C LYS A 9 -29.21 4.45 8.05
N LEU A 10 -28.15 4.38 7.25
CA LEU A 10 -28.03 5.08 5.97
C LEU A 10 -28.70 4.21 4.90
N GLU A 11 -29.91 4.58 4.47
CA GLU A 11 -30.68 3.87 3.45
C GLU A 11 -31.49 4.83 2.55
N PRO A 12 -31.60 4.55 1.24
CA PRO A 12 -30.85 3.55 0.48
C PRO A 12 -29.46 4.08 0.06
N VAL A 13 -28.43 3.24 0.17
CA VAL A 13 -27.09 3.53 -0.36
C VAL A 13 -26.85 2.63 -1.57
N ASN A 14 -26.59 3.22 -2.74
CA ASN A 14 -26.37 2.45 -3.97
C ASN A 14 -24.96 1.87 -4.08
N GLN A 15 -23.97 2.46 -3.39
CA GLN A 15 -22.58 2.04 -3.43
C GLN A 15 -21.82 2.47 -2.18
N VAL A 16 -20.91 1.61 -1.72
CA VAL A 16 -19.93 1.91 -0.66
C VAL A 16 -18.53 1.76 -1.23
N ILE A 17 -17.70 2.80 -1.08
CA ILE A 17 -16.27 2.78 -1.46
C ILE A 17 -15.45 2.67 -0.17
N VAL A 18 -14.64 1.62 -0.07
CA VAL A 18 -13.75 1.40 1.07
C VAL A 18 -12.35 1.90 0.70
N ALA A 19 -11.98 3.08 1.21
CA ALA A 19 -10.69 3.73 0.96
C ALA A 19 -9.88 3.88 2.25
N VAL A 20 -9.68 2.77 2.99
CA VAL A 20 -9.06 2.76 4.33
C VAL A 20 -7.52 2.70 4.31
N GLY A 21 -6.92 2.60 3.13
CA GLY A 21 -5.47 2.50 2.96
C GLY A 21 -5.08 1.40 1.98
N VAL A 22 -3.81 1.02 2.03
CA VAL A 22 -3.19 0.06 1.11
C VAL A 22 -2.25 -0.87 1.87
N THR A 23 -2.02 -2.07 1.34
CA THR A 23 -1.09 -3.06 1.88
C THR A 23 -0.03 -3.38 0.82
N PRO A 24 1.26 -3.50 1.18
CA PRO A 24 2.30 -3.89 0.24
C PRO A 24 2.00 -5.23 -0.46
N ARG A 25 2.32 -5.31 -1.75
CA ARG A 25 2.17 -6.55 -2.53
C ARG A 25 3.52 -7.24 -2.69
N SER A 26 3.76 -8.31 -1.93
CA SER A 26 5.07 -8.99 -1.83
C SER A 26 5.19 -10.31 -2.59
N THR A 27 4.19 -10.74 -3.37
CA THR A 27 4.17 -12.10 -3.97
C THR A 27 5.40 -12.42 -4.82
N LEU A 28 5.92 -11.43 -5.58
CA LEU A 28 7.11 -11.59 -6.39
C LEU A 28 8.39 -11.67 -5.54
N LYS A 29 8.52 -10.85 -4.50
CA LYS A 29 9.61 -10.90 -3.53
C LYS A 29 9.77 -12.31 -2.98
N ASP A 30 8.67 -12.91 -2.52
CA ASP A 30 8.70 -14.23 -1.90
C ASP A 30 9.16 -15.32 -2.88
N MET A 31 8.78 -15.20 -4.16
CA MET A 31 9.25 -16.10 -5.21
C MET A 31 10.75 -15.94 -5.49
N LEU A 32 11.23 -14.71 -5.62
CA LEU A 32 12.64 -14.43 -5.90
C LEU A 32 13.54 -14.88 -4.74
N ALA A 33 13.11 -14.66 -3.49
CA ALA A 33 13.80 -15.13 -2.30
C ALA A 33 13.90 -16.67 -2.28
N LYS A 34 12.82 -17.39 -2.58
CA LYS A 34 12.81 -18.86 -2.67
C LYS A 34 13.76 -19.40 -3.74
N LYS A 35 13.97 -18.66 -4.82
CA LYS A 35 14.90 -19.04 -5.90
C LYS A 35 16.33 -18.55 -5.70
N SER A 36 16.63 -17.92 -4.56
CA SER A 36 17.93 -17.30 -4.28
C SER A 36 18.38 -16.32 -5.37
N ILE A 37 17.43 -15.65 -6.02
CA ILE A 37 17.71 -14.63 -7.02
C ILE A 37 17.98 -13.31 -6.28
N ARG A 38 19.09 -12.65 -6.59
CA ARG A 38 19.41 -11.33 -6.03
C ARG A 38 18.37 -10.31 -6.51
N HIS A 39 17.75 -9.62 -5.57
CA HIS A 39 16.74 -8.60 -5.84
C HIS A 39 16.67 -7.61 -4.68
N PHE A 40 16.12 -6.43 -4.95
CA PHE A 40 15.91 -5.37 -3.98
C PHE A 40 14.45 -4.94 -4.02
N ILE A 41 13.88 -4.64 -2.85
CA ILE A 41 12.49 -4.19 -2.73
C ILE A 41 12.50 -2.70 -2.42
N ILE A 42 11.84 -1.91 -3.27
CA ILE A 42 11.78 -0.45 -3.16
C ILE A 42 10.33 0.05 -3.31
N GLY A 43 10.08 1.29 -2.92
CA GLY A 43 8.79 1.96 -3.09
C GLY A 43 7.68 1.35 -2.24
N ASP A 44 6.44 1.48 -2.68
CA ASP A 44 5.26 1.00 -1.92
C ASP A 44 5.25 -0.51 -1.64
N ALA A 45 6.00 -1.29 -2.44
CA ALA A 45 6.21 -2.72 -2.21
C ALA A 45 7.06 -3.00 -0.96
N ALA A 46 7.92 -2.06 -0.54
CA ALA A 46 8.63 -2.12 0.73
C ALA A 46 7.76 -1.62 1.88
N ALA A 47 7.14 -0.46 1.72
CA ALA A 47 6.14 0.08 2.65
C ALA A 47 5.34 1.20 1.96
N PRO A 48 4.00 1.29 2.12
CA PRO A 48 3.21 2.29 1.41
C PRO A 48 3.57 3.70 1.85
N ARG A 49 3.67 4.62 0.89
CA ARG A 49 4.13 5.99 1.14
C ARG A 49 3.62 6.94 0.06
N ARG A 50 4.04 8.21 0.13
CA ARG A 50 3.72 9.20 -0.91
C ARG A 50 4.60 9.00 -2.14
N ILE A 51 4.08 9.40 -3.30
CA ILE A 51 4.79 9.30 -4.58
C ILE A 51 6.21 9.90 -4.50
N ILE A 52 6.36 11.07 -3.87
CA ILE A 52 7.65 11.76 -3.73
C ILE A 52 8.69 10.90 -2.96
N GLU A 53 8.24 10.17 -1.94
CA GLU A 53 9.11 9.31 -1.13
C GLU A 53 9.50 8.05 -1.92
N ALA A 54 8.54 7.46 -2.64
CA ALA A 54 8.81 6.31 -3.51
C ALA A 54 9.80 6.64 -4.64
N THR A 55 9.67 7.81 -5.26
CA THR A 55 10.59 8.25 -6.32
C THR A 55 11.98 8.54 -5.77
N THR A 56 12.06 9.18 -4.60
CA THR A 56 13.35 9.51 -3.96
C THR A 56 14.10 8.25 -3.54
N GLU A 57 13.42 7.29 -2.92
CA GLU A 57 14.04 6.00 -2.58
C GLU A 57 14.46 5.23 -3.82
N GLY A 58 13.64 5.22 -4.87
CA GLY A 58 13.99 4.56 -6.13
C GLY A 58 15.27 5.13 -6.75
N ALA A 59 15.42 6.45 -6.77
CA ALA A 59 16.64 7.10 -7.22
C ALA A 59 17.82 6.73 -6.34
N LYS A 60 17.68 6.80 -5.01
CA LYS A 60 18.75 6.42 -4.07
C LYS A 60 19.20 4.98 -4.26
N ALA A 61 18.27 4.04 -4.37
CA ALA A 61 18.57 2.63 -4.58
C ALA A 61 19.35 2.39 -5.88
N ALA A 62 19.01 3.11 -6.97
CA ALA A 62 19.74 2.99 -8.22
C ALA A 62 21.22 3.46 -8.13
N TRP A 63 21.54 4.35 -7.19
CA TRP A 63 22.90 4.82 -6.95
C TRP A 63 23.71 3.94 -6.00
N GLU A 64 23.03 3.20 -5.11
CA GLU A 64 23.67 2.43 -4.03
C GLU A 64 23.82 0.93 -4.35
N ILE A 65 23.18 0.44 -5.42
CA ILE A 65 23.26 -0.94 -5.91
C ILE A 65 24.35 -1.06 -6.98
#